data_AF-A0A966KWU1-F1
#
_entry.id   AF-A0A966KWU1-F1
#
_cell.length_a   1.000
_cell.length_b   1.000
_cell.length_c   1.000
_cell.angle_alpha   90.00
_cell.angle_beta   90.00
_cell.angle_gamma   90.00
#
_symmetry.space_group_name_H-M   'P 1'
#
loop_
_entity.id
_entity.type
_entity.pdbx_description
1 polymer ?
#
loop_
_entity_poly.entity_id
_entity_poly.type
_entity_poly.pdbx_seq_one_letter_code
_entity_poly.pdbx_strand_id
1 'polypeptide(L)'
;WLDFGVDGFRFDMAEMVPVEFWSYMNASIKTKNPQALIIAEVYNPSLYRDYIKKGKMDYLYDKVQLYDTIKHIMQGHGSTDHIPHIQNDLKDIEHHMLHFLENHDEQRIA
;
A
#
# COMPACT_ATOMS: atom_id res chain seq x y z
N TRP A 1 2.68 -15.54 15.73
CA TRP A 1 3.39 -15.34 14.45
C TRP A 1 4.77 -14.74 14.65
N LEU A 2 4.90 -13.58 15.29
CA LEU A 2 6.22 -13.00 15.59
C LEU A 2 7.15 -13.96 16.37
N ASP A 3 6.62 -14.70 17.35
CA ASP A 3 7.41 -15.72 18.10
C ASP A 3 7.84 -16.92 17.25
N PHE A 4 7.18 -17.12 16.10
CA PHE A 4 7.53 -18.17 15.14
C PHE A 4 8.51 -17.66 14.06
N GLY A 5 9.05 -16.44 14.20
CA GLY A 5 10.03 -15.88 13.28
C GLY A 5 9.44 -15.24 12.02
N VAL A 6 8.16 -14.89 12.00
CA VAL A 6 7.58 -14.11 10.89
C VAL A 6 8.09 -12.66 10.96
N ASP A 7 8.67 -12.18 9.85
CA ASP A 7 9.28 -10.85 9.76
C ASP A 7 8.32 -9.73 9.35
N GLY A 8 7.06 -10.04 9.04
CA GLY A 8 6.10 -9.02 8.62
C GLY A 8 4.74 -9.55 8.25
N PHE A 9 3.82 -8.63 7.97
CA PHE A 9 2.44 -8.91 7.66
C PHE A 9 1.97 -8.08 6.47
N ARG A 10 1.20 -8.71 5.59
CA ARG A 10 0.37 -8.04 4.59
C ARG A 10 -1.08 -8.13 5.06
N PHE A 11 -1.72 -7.00 5.32
CA PHE A 11 -3.13 -6.95 5.70
C PHE A 11 -4.01 -6.84 4.46
N ASP A 12 -4.92 -7.81 4.36
CA ASP A 12 -5.95 -7.90 3.33
C ASP A 12 -7.08 -6.90 3.61
N MET A 13 -7.60 -6.27 2.55
CA MET A 13 -8.73 -5.33 2.59
C MET A 13 -8.68 -4.36 3.78
N ALA A 14 -7.50 -3.81 4.08
CA ALA A 14 -7.24 -3.09 5.32
C ALA A 14 -8.11 -1.82 5.45
N GLU A 15 -8.53 -1.25 4.32
CA GLU A 15 -9.41 -0.08 4.24
C GLU A 15 -10.78 -0.25 4.90
N MET A 16 -11.24 -1.50 5.06
CA MET A 16 -12.53 -1.84 5.69
C MET A 16 -12.49 -1.77 7.22
N VAL A 17 -11.31 -1.59 7.82
CA VAL A 17 -11.10 -1.59 9.27
C VAL A 17 -10.64 -0.20 9.71
N PRO A 18 -11.20 0.40 10.77
CA PRO A 18 -10.83 1.75 11.20
C PRO A 18 -9.32 1.92 11.47
N VAL A 19 -8.79 3.10 11.14
CA VAL A 19 -7.35 3.40 11.29
C VAL A 19 -6.87 3.32 12.75
N GLU A 20 -7.76 3.57 13.70
CA GLU A 20 -7.48 3.49 15.13
C GLU A 20 -7.14 2.06 15.57
N PHE A 21 -7.81 1.06 14.98
CA PHE A 21 -7.50 -0.34 15.23
C PHE A 21 -6.08 -0.66 14.76
N TRP A 22 -5.73 -0.21 13.54
CA TRP A 22 -4.38 -0.41 12.99
C TRP A 22 -3.31 0.30 13.84
N SER A 23 -3.59 1.51 14.32
CA SER A 23 -2.68 2.24 15.22
C SER A 23 -2.32 1.41 16.46
N TYR A 24 -3.33 0.83 17.12
CA TYR A 24 -3.13 -0.03 18.29
C TYR A 24 -2.38 -1.32 17.93
N MET A 25 -2.87 -2.04 16.93
CA MET A 25 -2.34 -3.36 16.56
C MET A 25 -0.90 -3.26 16.04
N ASN A 26 -0.62 -2.31 15.15
CA ASN A 26 0.72 -2.11 14.60
C ASN A 26 1.70 -1.57 15.63
N ALA A 27 1.25 -0.74 16.58
CA ALA A 27 2.10 -0.35 17.72
C ALA A 27 2.50 -1.57 18.56
N SER A 28 1.59 -2.52 18.79
CA SER A 28 1.89 -3.77 19.49
C SER A 28 2.92 -4.62 18.74
N ILE A 29 2.73 -4.80 17.42
CA ILE A 29 3.68 -5.51 16.54
C ILE A 29 5.07 -4.87 16.61
N LYS A 30 5.15 -3.56 16.39
CA LYS A 30 6.42 -2.80 16.37
C LYS A 30 7.10 -2.75 17.73
N THR A 31 6.34 -2.81 18.83
CA THR A 31 6.93 -2.92 20.18
C THR A 31 7.64 -4.25 20.38
N LYS A 32 7.07 -5.34 19.83
CA LYS A 32 7.65 -6.68 19.93
C LYS A 32 8.77 -6.91 18.93
N ASN A 33 8.63 -6.41 17.71
CA ASN A 33 9.65 -6.43 16.68
C ASN A 33 9.61 -5.10 15.89
N PRO A 34 10.50 -4.14 16.19
CA PRO A 34 10.55 -2.85 15.48
C PRO A 34 10.83 -2.97 13.99
N GLN A 35 11.48 -4.07 13.57
CA GLN A 35 11.82 -4.36 12.18
C GLN A 35 10.73 -5.14 11.45
N ALA A 36 9.64 -5.51 12.12
CA ALA A 36 8.55 -6.23 11.47
C ALA A 36 7.94 -5.37 10.36
N LEU A 37 7.92 -5.87 9.13
CA LEU A 37 7.40 -5.17 7.98
C LEU A 37 5.87 -5.20 7.96
N ILE A 38 5.22 -4.06 7.76
CA ILE A 38 3.77 -3.94 7.76
C ILE A 38 3.31 -3.33 6.44
N ILE A 39 2.61 -4.12 5.66
CA ILE A 39 2.07 -3.74 4.35
C ILE A 39 0.55 -3.82 4.40
N ALA A 40 -0.14 -2.85 3.83
CA ALA A 40 -1.60 -2.87 3.76
C ALA A 40 -2.13 -2.69 2.34
N GLU A 41 -3.18 -3.45 2.05
CA GLU A 41 -4.02 -3.23 0.89
C GLU A 41 -5.07 -2.16 1.20
N VAL A 42 -4.88 -0.97 0.63
CA VAL A 42 -5.80 0.17 0.74
C VAL A 42 -6.00 0.72 -0.66
N TYR A 43 -7.24 0.85 -1.11
CA TYR A 43 -7.56 1.27 -2.48
C TYR A 43 -8.16 2.66 -2.54
N ASN A 44 -8.45 3.27 -1.40
CA ASN A 44 -8.87 4.66 -1.32
C ASN A 44 -7.68 5.63 -1.04
N PRO A 45 -7.22 6.44 -2.02
CA PRO A 45 -6.10 7.37 -1.85
C PRO A 45 -6.31 8.42 -0.75
N SER A 46 -7.56 8.77 -0.44
CA SER A 46 -7.87 9.71 0.63
C SER A 46 -7.49 9.20 2.02
N LEU A 47 -7.35 7.88 2.19
CA LEU A 47 -6.99 7.24 3.46
C LEU A 47 -5.48 7.01 3.61
N TYR A 48 -4.69 7.08 2.53
CA TYR A 48 -3.28 6.66 2.54
C TYR A 48 -2.45 7.32 3.66
N ARG A 49 -2.59 8.64 3.77
CA ARG A 49 -1.83 9.44 4.75
C ARG A 49 -2.17 9.08 6.19
N ASP A 50 -3.44 8.79 6.46
CA ASP A 50 -3.88 8.37 7.79
C ASP A 50 -3.38 6.96 8.12
N TYR A 51 -3.41 6.04 7.16
CA TYR A 51 -2.91 4.67 7.36
C TYR A 51 -1.40 4.62 7.57
N ILE A 52 -0.64 5.46 6.86
CA ILE A 52 0.81 5.58 7.09
C ILE A 52 1.09 6.23 8.45
N LYS A 53 0.54 7.43 8.69
CA LYS A 53 0.93 8.27 9.84
C LYS A 53 0.31 7.82 11.16
N LYS A 54 -1.00 7.52 11.17
CA LYS A 54 -1.73 7.06 12.37
C LYS A 54 -1.72 5.54 12.46
N GLY A 55 -1.99 4.86 11.33
CA GLY A 55 -2.03 3.40 11.27
C GLY A 55 -0.64 2.74 11.39
N LYS A 56 0.45 3.49 11.21
CA LYS A 56 1.84 2.97 11.28
C LYS A 56 2.13 1.86 10.26
N MET A 57 1.50 1.92 9.10
CA MET A 57 1.84 1.05 7.97
C MET A 57 3.18 1.48 7.38
N ASP A 58 4.06 0.53 7.05
CA ASP A 58 5.32 0.83 6.37
C ASP A 58 5.07 1.04 4.88
N TYR A 59 4.20 0.22 4.27
CA TYR A 59 3.85 0.35 2.86
C TYR A 59 2.36 0.16 2.58
N LEU A 60 1.85 0.83 1.55
CA LEU A 60 0.51 0.67 1.00
C LEU A 60 0.57 0.24 -0.46
N TYR A 61 -0.37 -0.59 -0.90
CA TYR A 61 -0.47 -0.96 -2.32
C TYR A 61 -0.77 0.27 -3.19
N ASP A 62 0.09 0.55 -4.17
CA ASP A 62 -0.18 1.60 -5.16
C ASP A 62 -1.03 1.08 -6.31
N LYS A 63 -2.24 0.62 -5.98
CA LYS A 63 -3.16 0.04 -6.96
C LYS A 63 -3.86 1.11 -7.80
N VAL A 64 -4.65 1.95 -7.14
CA VAL A 64 -5.64 2.81 -7.81
C VAL A 64 -5.02 3.97 -8.58
N GLN A 65 -3.80 4.38 -8.23
CA GLN A 65 -3.12 5.47 -8.94
C GLN A 65 -2.14 4.92 -9.97
N LEU A 66 -0.97 4.45 -9.55
CA LEU A 66 0.09 4.12 -10.50
C LEU A 66 -0.20 2.82 -11.27
N TYR A 67 -0.57 1.75 -10.58
CA TYR A 67 -0.83 0.45 -11.22
C TYR A 67 -1.97 0.54 -12.24
N ASP A 68 -3.13 1.09 -11.88
CA ASP A 68 -4.26 1.24 -12.82
C ASP A 68 -3.86 2.10 -14.03
N THR A 69 -3.04 3.14 -13.83
CA THR A 69 -2.52 3.97 -14.94
C THR A 69 -1.60 3.18 -15.86
N ILE A 70 -0.65 2.42 -15.31
CA ILE A 70 0.26 1.57 -16.09
C ILE A 70 -0.52 0.51 -16.86
N LYS A 71 -1.52 -0.13 -16.23
CA LYS A 71 -2.40 -1.11 -16.86
C LYS A 71 -3.12 -0.53 -18.08
N HIS A 72 -3.71 0.66 -17.97
CA HIS A 72 -4.38 1.31 -19.10
C HIS A 72 -3.39 1.67 -20.23
N ILE A 73 -2.18 2.13 -19.90
CA ILE A 73 -1.13 2.42 -20.88
C ILE A 73 -0.74 1.13 -21.63
N MET A 74 -0.50 0.03 -20.92
CA MET A 74 -0.13 -1.26 -21.50
C MET A 74 -1.21 -1.84 -22.42
N GLN A 75 -2.49 -1.55 -22.14
CA GLN A 75 -3.62 -1.94 -22.98
C GLN A 75 -3.81 -1.03 -24.22
N GLY A 76 -2.99 0.01 -24.37
CA GLY A 76 -3.08 0.97 -25.48
C GLY A 76 -4.25 1.96 -25.32
N HIS A 77 -4.75 2.15 -24.11
CA HIS A 77 -5.89 3.04 -23.81
C HIS A 77 -5.49 4.27 -22.97
N GLY A 78 -4.25 4.35 -22.50
CA GLY A 78 -3.74 5.43 -21.63
C GLY A 78 -2.56 6.20 -22.23
N SER A 79 -2.28 7.37 -21.65
CA SER A 79 -1.06 8.17 -21.91
C SER A 79 -0.13 8.15 -20.70
N THR A 80 1.17 8.17 -20.95
CA THR A 80 2.21 8.35 -19.92
C THR A 80 2.18 9.73 -19.26
N ASP A 81 1.47 10.71 -19.85
CA ASP A 81 1.36 12.07 -19.33
C ASP A 81 0.65 12.16 -17.98
N HIS A 82 -0.08 11.11 -17.58
CA HIS A 82 -0.75 11.05 -16.27
C HIS A 82 0.21 10.70 -15.12
N ILE A 83 1.35 10.05 -15.41
CA ILE A 83 2.28 9.56 -14.38
C ILE A 83 2.89 10.71 -13.55
N PRO A 84 3.37 11.83 -14.14
CA PRO A 84 3.95 12.92 -13.36
C PRO A 84 2.98 13.53 -12.34
N HIS A 85 1.68 13.58 -12.65
CA HIS A 85 0.67 14.07 -11.72
C HIS A 85 0.53 13.17 -10.49
N ILE A 86 0.47 11.85 -10.70
CA ILE A 86 0.41 10.86 -9.63
C ILE A 86 1.65 10.93 -8.74
N GLN A 87 2.85 10.99 -9.35
CA GLN A 87 4.10 11.12 -8.61
C GLN A 87 4.14 12.40 -7.77
N ASN A 88 3.63 13.51 -8.30
CA ASN A 88 3.55 14.76 -7.56
C ASN A 88 2.55 14.68 -6.39
N ASP A 89 1.40 14.04 -6.60
CA ASP A 89 0.37 13.87 -5.56
C ASP A 89 0.81 12.93 -4.43
N LEU A 90 1.71 11.98 -4.73
CA LEU A 90 2.25 11.02 -3.78
C LEU A 90 3.63 11.40 -3.23
N LYS A 91 4.19 12.55 -3.63
CA LYS A 91 5.56 12.94 -3.30
C LYS A 91 5.88 12.94 -1.79
N ASP A 92 4.91 13.22 -0.93
CA ASP A 92 5.09 13.20 0.53
C ASP A 92 5.07 11.78 1.14
N ILE A 93 4.61 10.78 0.39
CA ILE A 93 4.43 9.40 0.83
C ILE A 93 5.00 8.36 -0.14
N GLU A 94 5.72 8.74 -1.20
CA GLU A 94 6.15 7.82 -2.26
C GLU A 94 6.98 6.64 -1.73
N HIS A 95 7.82 6.86 -0.72
CA HIS A 95 8.63 5.82 -0.09
C HIS A 95 7.80 4.80 0.69
N HIS A 96 6.52 5.07 0.91
CA HIS A 96 5.54 4.16 1.51
C HIS A 96 4.64 3.51 0.46
N MET A 97 4.84 3.76 -0.83
CA MET A 97 4.03 3.16 -1.90
C MET A 97 4.71 1.89 -2.41
N LEU A 98 4.02 0.76 -2.27
CA LEU A 98 4.45 -0.51 -2.85
C LEU A 98 3.94 -0.57 -4.29
N HIS A 99 4.85 -0.35 -5.23
CA HIS A 99 4.58 -0.51 -6.66
C HIS A 99 4.65 -1.98 -7.07
N PHE A 100 3.69 -2.42 -7.86
CA PHE A 100 3.64 -3.77 -8.42
C PHE A 100 3.05 -3.73 -9.82
N LEU A 101 3.28 -4.81 -10.57
CA LEU A 101 2.80 -4.96 -11.94
C LEU A 101 1.65 -5.97 -12.04
N GLU A 102 1.59 -6.96 -11.15
CA GLU A 102 0.46 -7.89 -11.02
C GLU A 102 0.41 -8.44 -9.58
N ASN A 103 -0.73 -9.00 -9.17
CA ASN A 103 -0.85 -9.76 -7.92
C ASN A 103 -1.81 -10.96 -8.14
N HIS A 104 -2.38 -11.52 -7.08
CA HIS A 104 -3.27 -12.68 -7.19
C HIS A 104 -4.74 -12.32 -7.51
N ASP A 105 -5.15 -11.07 -7.25
CA ASP A 105 -6.48 -10.55 -7.57
C ASP A 105 -6.51 -9.84 -8.93
N GLU A 106 -5.36 -9.32 -9.36
CA GLU A 106 -5.22 -8.52 -10.56
C GLU A 106 -4.85 -9.34 -11.81
N GLN A 107 -5.10 -8.73 -12.97
CA GLN A 107 -4.90 -9.36 -14.28
C GLN A 107 -3.42 -9.70 -14.51
N ARG A 108 -3.17 -10.90 -15.02
CA ARG A 108 -1.82 -11.34 -15.45
C ARG A 108 -1.35 -10.49 -16.62
N ILE A 109 -0.10 -10.04 -16.56
CA ILE A 109 0.49 -9.17 -17.60
C ILE A 109 0.83 -9.94 -18.89
N ALA A 110 0.92 -11.27 -18.85
CA ALA A 110 1.15 -12.13 -20.02
C ALA A 110 0.57 -13.54 -19.79
#